data_AF-A0A961DR34-F1
#
_entry.id   AF-A0A961DR34-F1
#
_cell.length_a   1.000
_cell.length_b   1.000
_cell.length_c   1.000
_cell.angle_alpha   90.00
_cell.angle_beta   90.00
_cell.angle_gamma   90.00
#
_symmetry.space_group_name_H-M   'P 1'
#
loop_
_entity.id
_entity.type
_entity.pdbx_description
1 polymer ?
#
loop_
_entity_poly.entity_id
_entity_poly.type
_entity_poly.pdbx_seq_one_letter_code
_entity_poly.pdbx_strand_id
1 'polypeptide(L)'
;MDWKFLDAQRLWWLVAVAALVVGYIAVQFRRRRSAVRFSNVNLIDKIAPKSPGWKRHLVAALHLCALAVLVTAYARPQNEQRVPRERTTIILAIDTSLSMYATDVDPSRIESAKSAAVDFVESVPANLQLGVVSFNGSTSLLV
;
A
#
# COMPACT_ATOMS: atom_id res chain seq x y z
N MET A 1 13.74 -5.92 -6.48
CA MET A 1 12.26 -5.81 -6.54
C MET A 1 11.77 -6.70 -5.43
N ASP A 2 11.51 -6.12 -4.27
CA ASP A 2 11.31 -6.88 -3.03
C ASP A 2 9.81 -7.00 -2.80
N TRP A 3 9.20 -7.97 -3.51
CA TRP A 3 7.79 -8.26 -3.37
C TRP A 3 7.54 -8.96 -2.04
N LYS A 4 6.75 -8.31 -1.19
CA LYS A 4 6.34 -8.83 0.12
C LYS A 4 4.84 -8.63 0.31
N PHE A 5 4.22 -9.55 1.04
CA PHE A 5 2.86 -9.37 1.52
C PHE A 5 2.93 -8.73 2.89
N LEU A 6 2.23 -7.60 3.10
CA LEU A 6 2.13 -6.98 4.43
C LEU A 6 1.49 -7.93 5.44
N ASP A 7 0.48 -8.67 4.99
CA ASP A 7 -0.34 -9.54 5.81
C ASP A 7 -0.28 -10.98 5.28
N ALA A 8 0.93 -11.57 5.23
CA ALA A 8 1.15 -12.89 4.63
C ALA A 8 0.28 -14.01 5.22
N GLN A 9 -0.13 -13.92 6.49
CA GLN A 9 -1.02 -14.89 7.14
C GLN A 9 -2.38 -15.00 6.44
N ARG A 10 -2.85 -13.96 5.75
CA ARG A 10 -4.14 -13.99 5.03
C ARG A 10 -4.13 -14.96 3.84
N LEU A 11 -2.95 -15.35 3.35
CA LEU A 11 -2.85 -16.35 2.28
C LEU A 11 -3.37 -17.73 2.70
N TRP A 12 -3.50 -18.01 4.01
CA TRP A 12 -4.14 -19.24 4.49
C TRP A 12 -5.58 -19.41 4.00
N TRP A 13 -6.27 -18.32 3.64
CA TRP A 13 -7.58 -18.40 2.99
C TRP A 13 -7.57 -19.11 1.63
N LEU A 14 -6.41 -19.24 0.98
CA LEU A 14 -6.28 -20.08 -0.22
C LEU A 14 -6.56 -21.56 0.07
N VAL A 15 -6.37 -22.02 1.31
CA VAL A 15 -6.77 -23.39 1.72
C VAL A 15 -8.29 -23.54 1.65
N ALA A 16 -9.05 -22.52 2.03
CA ALA A 16 -10.51 -22.53 1.88
C ALA A 16 -10.91 -22.56 0.40
N VAL A 17 -10.21 -21.81 -0.46
CA VAL A 17 -10.42 -21.87 -1.92
C VAL A 17 -10.11 -23.27 -2.47
N ALA A 18 -9.02 -23.90 -2.05
CA ALA A 18 -8.68 -25.27 -2.42
C ALA A 18 -9.73 -26.28 -1.93
N ALA A 19 -10.26 -26.10 -0.72
CA ALA A 19 -11.36 -26.91 -0.20
C ALA A 19 -12.63 -26.78 -1.06
N LEU A 20 -12.95 -25.57 -1.56
CA LEU A 20 -14.05 -25.36 -2.51
C LEU A 20 -13.83 -26.07 -3.85
N VAL A 21 -12.59 -26.08 -4.37
CA VAL A 21 -12.23 -26.85 -5.58
C VAL A 21 -12.50 -28.34 -5.37
N VAL A 22 -12.01 -28.90 -4.26
CA VAL A 22 -12.21 -30.32 -3.92
C VAL A 22 -13.69 -30.63 -3.73
N GLY A 23 -14.42 -29.77 -3.01
CA GLY A 23 -15.86 -29.91 -2.81
C GLY A 23 -16.65 -29.88 -4.12
N TYR A 24 -16.29 -28.97 -5.03
CA TYR A 24 -16.87 -28.93 -6.37
C TYR A 24 -16.65 -30.25 -7.12
N ILE A 25 -15.40 -30.73 -7.16
CA ILE A 25 -15.02 -31.98 -7.83
C ILE A 25 -15.79 -33.17 -7.22
N ALA A 26 -15.85 -33.27 -5.89
CA ALA A 26 -16.56 -34.31 -5.18
C ALA A 26 -18.06 -34.33 -5.52
N VAL A 27 -18.71 -33.16 -5.59
CA VAL A 27 -20.11 -33.04 -6.02
C VAL A 27 -20.28 -33.49 -7.47
N GLN A 28 -19.35 -33.16 -8.38
CA GLN A 28 -19.42 -33.62 -9.76
C GLN A 28 -19.29 -35.13 -9.88
N PHE A 29 -18.36 -35.75 -9.14
CA PHE A 29 -18.19 -37.21 -9.13
C PHE A 29 -19.41 -37.92 -8.53
N ARG A 30 -19.99 -37.40 -7.45
CA ARG A 30 -21.23 -37.94 -6.86
C ARG A 30 -22.41 -37.85 -7.83
N ARG A 31 -22.57 -36.72 -8.53
CA ARG A 31 -23.61 -36.56 -9.55
C ARG A 31 -23.48 -37.55 -10.70
N ARG A 32 -22.26 -37.81 -11.18
CA ARG A 32 -22.01 -38.84 -12.20
C ARG A 32 -22.39 -40.24 -11.69
N ARG A 33 -22.01 -40.61 -10.46
CA ARG A 33 -22.40 -41.90 -9.87
C ARG A 33 -23.92 -42.06 -9.70
N SER A 34 -24.61 -41.01 -9.26
CA SER A 34 -26.07 -41.05 -9.10
C SER A 34 -26.81 -41.11 -10.44
N ALA A 35 -26.29 -40.45 -11.49
CA ALA A 35 -26.88 -40.53 -12.83
C ALA A 35 -26.80 -41.94 -13.45
N VAL A 36 -25.74 -42.70 -13.16
CA VAL A 36 -25.58 -44.08 -13.63
C VAL A 36 -26.55 -45.05 -12.93
N ARG A 37 -27.10 -44.69 -11.76
CA ARG A 37 -28.07 -45.51 -11.01
C ARG A 37 -29.52 -45.40 -11.51
N PHE A 38 -29.83 -44.43 -12.37
CA PHE A 38 -31.14 -44.34 -13.02
C PHE A 38 -31.06 -44.99 -14.40
N SER A 39 -31.38 -46.28 -14.46
CA SER A 39 -31.48 -47.13 -15.66
C SER A 39 -32.68 -46.80 -16.56
N ASN A 40 -33.03 -45.52 -16.71
CA ASN A 40 -34.03 -45.06 -17.67
C ASN A 40 -33.60 -43.76 -18.36
N VAL A 41 -32.41 -43.82 -18.97
CA VAL A 41 -31.72 -42.71 -19.64
C VAL A 41 -32.53 -42.12 -20.81
N ASN A 42 -33.47 -42.88 -21.38
CA ASN A 42 -34.29 -42.47 -22.53
C ASN A 42 -35.50 -41.58 -22.19
N LEU A 43 -35.93 -41.51 -20.93
CA LEU A 43 -37.08 -40.68 -20.51
C LEU A 43 -36.68 -39.27 -20.04
N ILE A 44 -35.43 -39.09 -19.60
CA ILE A 44 -34.92 -37.80 -19.10
C ILE A 44 -34.53 -36.87 -20.26
N ASP A 45 -34.03 -37.41 -21.38
CA ASP A 45 -33.57 -36.62 -22.53
C ASP A 45 -34.72 -35.91 -23.28
N LYS A 46 -35.96 -36.36 -23.05
CA LYS A 46 -37.18 -35.79 -23.67
C LYS A 46 -37.83 -34.67 -22.85
N ILE A 47 -37.42 -34.48 -21.59
CA ILE A 47 -38.08 -33.59 -20.62
C ILE A 47 -37.08 -32.62 -19.95
N ALA A 48 -35.79 -32.99 -19.86
CA ALA A 48 -34.79 -32.15 -19.22
C ALA A 48 -34.19 -31.12 -20.20
N PRO A 49 -34.18 -29.82 -19.86
CA PRO A 49 -33.44 -28.83 -20.65
C PRO A 49 -31.95 -29.20 -20.68
N LYS A 50 -31.31 -29.07 -21.85
CA LYS A 50 -29.89 -29.38 -22.08
C LYS A 50 -29.05 -28.82 -20.93
N SER A 51 -28.48 -29.71 -20.10
CA SER A 51 -27.67 -29.27 -18.97
C SER A 51 -26.50 -28.42 -19.51
N PRO A 52 -26.06 -27.35 -18.82
CA PRO A 52 -25.07 -26.40 -19.36
C PRO A 52 -23.67 -26.98 -19.69
N GLY A 53 -23.46 -28.29 -19.61
CA GLY A 53 -22.26 -28.99 -20.08
C GLY A 53 -20.96 -28.33 -19.61
N TRP A 54 -20.08 -28.00 -20.55
CA TRP A 54 -18.80 -27.31 -20.31
C TRP A 54 -19.00 -25.93 -19.67
N LYS A 55 -20.02 -25.15 -20.07
CA LYS A 55 -20.22 -23.76 -19.61
C LYS A 55 -20.33 -23.69 -18.08
N ARG A 56 -20.89 -24.71 -17.43
CA ARG A 56 -20.93 -24.81 -15.96
C ARG A 56 -19.54 -24.89 -15.33
N HIS A 57 -18.61 -25.61 -15.96
CA HIS A 57 -17.23 -25.74 -15.48
C HIS A 57 -16.45 -24.45 -15.70
N LEU A 58 -16.68 -23.77 -16.83
CA LEU A 58 -16.08 -22.46 -17.12
C LEU A 58 -16.51 -21.40 -16.08
N VAL A 59 -17.80 -21.28 -15.82
CA VAL A 59 -18.32 -20.33 -14.82
C VAL A 59 -17.77 -20.65 -13.42
N ALA A 60 -17.73 -21.94 -13.03
CA ALA A 60 -17.17 -22.35 -11.75
C ALA A 60 -15.67 -22.03 -11.65
N ALA A 61 -14.89 -22.31 -12.70
CA ALA A 61 -13.47 -22.00 -12.75
C ALA A 61 -13.21 -20.49 -12.63
N LEU A 62 -13.99 -19.67 -13.35
CA LEU A 62 -13.88 -18.21 -13.25
C LEU A 62 -14.16 -17.69 -11.84
N HIS A 63 -15.18 -18.23 -11.15
CA HIS A 63 -15.46 -17.84 -9.76
C HIS A 63 -14.33 -18.22 -8.81
N LEU A 64 -13.76 -19.42 -8.97
CA LEU A 64 -12.64 -19.89 -8.14
C LEU A 64 -11.37 -19.06 -8.40
N CYS A 65 -11.09 -18.72 -9.66
CA CYS A 65 -10.00 -17.81 -10.00
C CYS A 65 -10.22 -16.41 -9.40
N ALA A 66 -11.44 -15.87 -9.51
CA ALA A 66 -11.78 -14.57 -8.93
C ALA A 66 -11.58 -14.57 -7.40
N LEU A 67 -12.01 -15.63 -6.70
CA LEU A 67 -11.78 -15.79 -5.27
C LEU A 67 -10.28 -15.87 -4.92
N ALA A 68 -9.49 -16.64 -5.69
CA ALA A 68 -8.06 -16.73 -5.48
C ALA A 68 -7.38 -15.36 -5.62
N VAL A 69 -7.72 -14.60 -6.68
CA VAL A 69 -7.22 -13.24 -6.91
C VAL A 69 -7.62 -12.31 -5.76
N LEU A 70 -8.86 -12.39 -5.29
CA LEU A 70 -9.36 -11.59 -4.17
C LEU A 70 -8.57 -11.89 -2.88
N VAL A 71 -8.32 -13.16 -2.57
CA VAL A 71 -7.51 -13.56 -1.41
C VAL A 71 -6.07 -13.06 -1.54
N THR A 72 -5.45 -13.17 -2.72
CA THR A 72 -4.10 -12.63 -2.96
C THR A 72 -4.07 -11.12 -2.80
N ALA A 73 -5.05 -10.39 -3.33
CA ALA A 73 -5.16 -8.94 -3.15
C ALA A 73 -5.39 -8.55 -1.67
N TYR A 74 -6.19 -9.34 -0.95
CA TYR A 74 -6.47 -9.13 0.48
C TYR A 74 -5.22 -9.33 1.37
N ALA A 75 -4.27 -10.15 0.93
CA ALA A 75 -2.95 -10.29 1.55
C ALA A 75 -2.01 -9.08 1.31
N ARG A 76 -2.47 -8.08 0.53
CA ARG A 76 -1.78 -6.81 0.26
C ARG A 76 -0.36 -7.02 -0.30
N PRO A 77 -0.23 -7.48 -1.55
CA PRO A 77 1.06 -7.55 -2.22
C PRO A 77 1.61 -6.13 -2.37
N GLN A 78 2.79 -5.89 -1.83
CA GLN A 78 3.48 -4.61 -1.94
C GLN A 78 4.86 -4.81 -2.53
N ASN A 79 5.28 -3.82 -3.30
CA ASN A 79 6.62 -3.69 -3.81
C ASN A 79 7.23 -2.47 -3.15
N GLU A 80 8.04 -2.70 -2.13
CA GLU A 80 8.76 -1.61 -1.47
C GLU A 80 9.85 -1.12 -2.41
N GLN A 81 9.69 0.11 -2.91
CA GLN A 81 10.75 0.81 -3.59
C GLN A 81 11.30 1.87 -2.66
N ARG A 82 12.59 1.73 -2.34
CA ARG A 82 13.34 2.78 -1.64
C ARG A 82 13.61 3.89 -2.63
N VAL A 83 12.69 4.83 -2.72
CA VAL A 83 12.91 6.08 -3.46
C VAL A 83 13.75 6.98 -2.57
N PRO A 84 14.93 7.45 -3.02
CA PRO A 84 15.69 8.46 -2.30
C PRO A 84 14.79 9.69 -2.11
N ARG A 85 14.35 9.90 -0.88
CA ARG A 85 13.55 11.07 -0.53
C ARG A 85 14.53 12.11 -0.02
N GLU A 86 15.14 12.85 -0.94
CA GLU A 86 16.01 13.99 -0.62
C GLU A 86 15.18 15.16 -0.06
N ARG A 87 14.54 14.96 1.08
CA ARG A 87 13.94 16.05 1.87
C ARG A 87 14.81 16.25 3.10
N THR A 88 15.95 16.89 2.88
CA THR A 88 16.76 17.37 3.99
C THR A 88 16.12 18.65 4.49
N THR A 89 15.68 18.64 5.75
CA THR A 89 15.10 19.82 6.41
C THR A 89 16.16 20.46 7.30
N ILE A 90 16.39 21.76 7.11
CA ILE A 90 17.31 22.55 7.94
C ILE A 90 16.48 23.62 8.65
N ILE A 91 16.61 23.68 9.99
CA ILE A 91 15.96 24.70 10.82
C ILE A 91 17.03 25.67 11.28
N LEU A 92 16.89 26.94 10.90
CA LEU A 92 17.73 28.02 11.39
C LEU A 92 17.09 28.63 12.63
N ALA A 93 17.71 28.43 13.79
CA ALA A 93 17.27 29.04 15.04
C ALA A 93 18.08 30.31 15.33
N ILE A 94 17.42 31.46 15.32
CA ILE A 94 18.02 32.78 15.56
C ILE A 94 17.62 33.27 16.95
N ASP A 95 18.61 33.50 17.80
CA ASP A 95 18.41 34.14 19.11
C ASP A 95 18.03 35.62 18.90
N THR A 96 16.97 36.08 19.55
CA THR A 96 16.51 37.49 19.54
C THR A 96 16.56 38.14 20.92
N SER A 97 17.35 37.56 21.84
CA SER A 97 17.61 38.10 23.18
C SER A 97 18.35 39.43 23.15
N LEU A 98 18.29 40.16 24.28
CA LEU A 98 18.94 41.47 24.42
C LEU A 98 20.45 41.42 24.14
N SER A 99 21.11 40.29 24.42
CA SER A 99 22.54 40.11 24.17
C SER A 99 22.91 40.13 22.69
N MET A 100 21.96 39.86 21.80
CA MET A 100 22.17 39.85 20.36
C MET A 100 22.20 41.26 19.74
N TYR A 101 21.82 42.30 20.50
CA TYR A 101 21.99 43.70 20.09
C TYR A 101 23.38 44.26 20.39
N ALA A 102 24.28 43.45 20.97
CA ALA A 102 25.66 43.85 21.18
C ALA A 102 26.39 44.11 19.84
N THR A 103 27.28 45.09 19.85
CA THR A 103 28.04 45.59 18.69
C THR A 103 29.51 45.18 18.73
N ASP A 104 29.84 44.14 19.50
CA ASP A 104 31.17 43.51 19.48
C ASP A 104 31.43 42.76 18.16
N VAL A 105 30.37 42.52 17.40
CA VAL A 105 30.39 42.18 15.97
C VAL A 105 29.68 43.30 15.22
N ASP A 106 30.35 43.91 14.24
CA ASP A 106 29.77 44.97 13.41
C ASP A 106 28.74 44.38 12.43
N PRO A 107 27.58 45.03 12.19
CA PRO A 107 27.05 46.21 12.90
C PRO A 107 26.38 45.88 14.25
N SER A 108 25.84 44.67 14.40
CA SER A 108 25.48 44.05 15.69
C SER A 108 25.41 42.54 15.49
N ARG A 109 25.47 41.74 16.57
CA ARG A 109 25.38 40.27 16.46
C ARG A 109 24.11 39.82 15.72
N ILE A 110 22.96 40.45 15.97
CA ILE A 110 21.70 40.10 15.32
C ILE A 110 21.70 40.43 13.82
N GLU A 111 22.25 41.58 13.44
CA GLU A 111 22.33 41.96 12.03
C GLU A 111 23.36 41.10 11.28
N SER A 112 24.48 40.76 11.91
CA SER A 112 25.45 39.82 11.37
C SER A 112 24.84 38.42 11.19
N ALA A 113 24.06 37.94 12.18
CA ALA A 113 23.37 36.66 12.10
C ALA A 113 22.31 36.63 10.98
N LYS A 114 21.57 37.73 10.77
CA LYS A 114 20.63 37.85 9.63
C LYS A 114 21.35 37.82 8.29
N SER A 115 22.48 38.52 8.16
CA SER A 115 23.27 38.48 6.92
C SER A 115 23.75 37.06 6.62
N ALA A 116 24.35 36.39 7.62
CA ALA A 116 24.81 35.02 7.48
C ALA A 116 23.65 34.04 7.16
N ALA A 117 22.46 34.29 7.72
CA ALA A 117 21.26 33.52 7.43
C ALA A 117 20.85 33.65 5.96
N VAL A 118 20.86 34.87 5.41
CA VAL A 118 20.55 35.13 3.99
C VAL A 118 21.58 34.46 3.09
N ASP A 119 22.87 34.66 3.35
CA ASP A 119 23.96 34.04 2.58
C ASP A 119 23.85 32.51 2.60
N PHE A 120 23.48 31.93 3.75
CA PHE A 120 23.23 30.50 3.86
C PHE A 120 22.06 30.05 2.98
N VAL A 121 20.91 30.72 3.06
CA VAL A 121 19.73 30.40 2.25
C VAL A 121 20.03 30.48 0.75
N GLU A 122 20.82 31.47 0.33
CA GLU A 122 21.22 31.63 -1.08
C GLU A 122 22.21 30.55 -1.55
N SER A 123 23.04 30.02 -0.66
CA SER A 123 24.02 28.97 -0.96
C SER A 123 23.42 27.55 -1.05
N VAL A 124 22.22 27.35 -0.49
CA VAL A 124 21.59 26.03 -0.33
C VAL A 124 20.76 25.68 -1.59
N PRO A 125 20.89 24.45 -2.14
CA PRO A 125 20.12 24.06 -3.31
C PRO A 125 18.61 23.95 -3.02
N ALA A 126 17.79 24.25 -4.04
CA ALA A 126 16.33 24.39 -3.93
C ALA A 126 15.58 23.09 -3.57
N ASN A 127 16.25 21.95 -3.51
CA ASN A 127 15.68 20.67 -3.06
C ASN A 127 15.64 20.53 -1.52
N LEU A 128 16.26 21.44 -0.78
CA LEU A 128 16.20 21.47 0.67
C LEU A 128 15.00 22.25 1.19
N GLN A 129 14.48 21.81 2.33
CA GLN A 129 13.38 22.47 3.02
C GLN A 129 13.95 23.28 4.17
N LEU A 130 13.81 24.60 4.11
CA LEU A 130 14.34 25.53 5.12
C LEU A 130 13.20 26.03 5.99
N GLY A 131 13.43 26.07 7.30
CA GLY A 131 12.55 26.76 8.25
C GLY A 131 13.35 27.70 9.12
N VAL A 132 12.76 28.81 9.54
CA VAL A 132 13.41 29.81 10.39
C VAL A 132 12.61 29.98 11.67
N VAL A 133 13.29 29.86 12.80
CA VAL A 133 12.71 30.02 14.14
C VAL A 133 13.44 31.13 14.85
N SER A 134 12.70 32.06 15.43
CA SER A 134 13.26 33.03 16.39
C SER A 134 12.99 32.56 17.82
N PHE A 135 13.91 32.86 18.74
CA PHE A 135 13.70 32.54 20.15
C PHE A 135 14.24 33.60 21.10
N ASN A 136 13.47 33.90 22.15
CA ASN A 136 13.86 34.72 23.30
C ASN A 136 12.87 34.48 24.44
N GLY A 137 13.13 33.46 25.28
CA GLY A 137 12.21 32.99 26.33
C GLY A 137 11.01 32.18 25.81
N SER A 138 10.52 32.49 24.62
CA SER A 138 9.56 31.69 23.84
C SER A 138 10.03 31.54 22.39
N THR A 139 9.48 30.59 21.66
CA THR A 139 9.83 30.30 20.26
C THR A 139 8.72 30.73 19.32
N SER A 140 9.11 31.32 18.18
CA SER A 140 8.20 31.69 17.10
C SER A 140 8.74 31.17 15.77
N LEU A 141 7.94 30.32 15.10
CA LEU A 141 8.21 29.90 13.74
C LEU A 141 7.91 31.05 12.79
N LEU A 142 8.90 31.45 12.00
CA LEU A 142 8.79 32.55 11.06
C LEU A 142 8.42 32.05 9.66
N VAL A 143 8.99 30.92 9.23
CA VAL A 143 8.72 30.21 7.96
C VAL A 143 8.98 28.72 8.15
#